data_AF-A0AB34GWT8-F1
#
_entry.id   AF-A0AB34GWT8-F1
#
_cell.length_a   1.000
_cell.length_b   1.000
_cell.length_c   1.000
_cell.angle_alpha   90.00
_cell.angle_beta   90.00
_cell.angle_gamma   90.00
#
_symmetry.space_group_name_H-M   'P 1'
#
loop_
_entity.id
_entity.type
_entity.pdbx_description
1 polymer ?
#
loop_
_entity_poly.entity_id
_entity_poly.type
_entity_poly.pdbx_seq_one_letter_code
_entity_poly.pdbx_strand_id
1 'polypeptide(L)'
;MASRKMTVRVVLDTNYAELVLDVGKVTFGEKNRKKMKDCQLRRKQNENVSQSVVALLNSGGGVCRAEIENENYSYEKDGIGLDLENSFANIVSFVSKYLDFMQQGKYFLIFVKSWSSETSGLRIATLSSNLYKRDITSVKVMNATAALEFLKDRLETGEGFSLISKSSPKRYHFDVQEESSMKALAADFFNRVQLRYREKLTFTESTHVEMKDYSTEKLLQRIKEILPQYVSAFANTHGGYLFIGLSEEKQEVTGFKAEKSDLDKIEKEIEQCISKLPVYHFCIEKKKINYSCKFLEVYDEGSLCGYVCVLKIELFCCAVFAKKPNSWHVKDNQVMQLTVEEWGQLMLDPEPNFSRLFEEMNLQQSMLSPIPLDWPLYKYKNLESQEQRYHLTACGILVP
;
A
#
# COMPACT_ATOMS: atom_id res chain seq x y z
N MET A 1 -1.49 -23.99 25.31
CA MET A 1 -1.82 -24.44 23.94
C MET A 1 -1.14 -23.50 22.97
N ALA A 2 -0.24 -24.01 22.12
CA ALA A 2 0.47 -23.19 21.14
C ALA A 2 -0.54 -22.62 20.12
N SER A 3 -0.61 -21.28 20.02
CA SER A 3 -1.39 -20.60 19.00
C SER A 3 -0.82 -20.99 17.63
N ARG A 4 -1.50 -21.91 16.92
CA ARG A 4 -1.19 -22.20 15.52
C ARG A 4 -1.40 -20.91 14.75
N LYS A 5 -0.31 -20.31 14.27
CA LYS A 5 -0.32 -19.12 13.42
C LYS A 5 -1.17 -19.41 12.18
N MET A 6 -2.42 -18.94 12.17
CA MET A 6 -3.33 -19.12 11.03
C MET A 6 -2.72 -18.41 9.81
N THR A 7 -2.30 -19.22 8.85
CA THR A 7 -1.60 -18.82 7.62
C THR A 7 -2.32 -19.49 6.47
N VAL A 8 -2.55 -18.76 5.37
CA VAL A 8 -3.16 -19.29 4.15
C VAL A 8 -2.22 -20.31 3.52
N ARG A 9 -2.71 -21.48 3.14
CA ARG A 9 -1.90 -22.59 2.62
C ARG A 9 -2.42 -23.08 1.29
N VAL A 10 -1.51 -23.36 0.36
CA VAL A 10 -1.85 -24.09 -0.86
C VAL A 10 -2.10 -25.55 -0.50
N VAL A 11 -3.20 -26.11 -1.00
CA VAL A 11 -3.54 -27.53 -0.84
C VAL A 11 -3.23 -28.24 -2.16
N LEU A 12 -2.29 -29.18 -2.13
CA LEU A 12 -1.84 -29.91 -3.32
C LEU A 12 -2.75 -31.11 -3.64
N ASP A 13 -3.22 -31.81 -2.60
CA ASP A 13 -4.09 -32.98 -2.74
C ASP A 13 -5.55 -32.55 -2.65
N THR A 14 -6.15 -32.22 -3.80
CA THR A 14 -7.58 -31.90 -3.88
C THR A 14 -8.24 -32.55 -5.09
N ASN A 15 -9.55 -32.78 -4.99
CA ASN A 15 -10.36 -33.24 -6.11
C ASN A 15 -10.77 -32.10 -7.06
N TYR A 16 -10.29 -30.87 -6.80
CA TYR A 16 -10.49 -29.73 -7.69
C TYR A 16 -9.36 -29.71 -8.71
N ALA A 17 -9.70 -29.50 -9.98
CA ALA A 17 -8.70 -29.25 -11.02
C ALA A 17 -8.01 -27.88 -10.86
N GLU A 18 -8.59 -27.01 -10.05
CA GLU A 18 -8.14 -25.64 -9.81
C GLU A 18 -7.27 -25.52 -8.55
N LEU A 19 -6.57 -24.40 -8.44
CA LEU A 19 -5.76 -24.03 -7.27
C LEU A 19 -6.66 -23.86 -6.03
N VAL A 20 -6.29 -24.50 -4.91
CA VAL A 20 -7.05 -24.41 -3.65
C VAL A 20 -6.20 -23.79 -2.54
N LEU A 21 -6.72 -22.73 -1.92
CA LEU A 21 -6.13 -22.07 -0.76
C LEU A 21 -6.97 -22.32 0.50
N ASP A 22 -6.37 -22.96 1.50
CA ASP A 22 -6.99 -23.19 2.80
C ASP A 22 -6.68 -22.05 3.77
N VAL A 23 -7.73 -21.45 4.34
CA VAL A 23 -7.62 -20.32 5.29
C VAL A 23 -7.81 -20.74 6.75
N GLY A 24 -8.01 -22.03 7.01
CA GLY A 24 -8.26 -22.61 8.31
C GLY A 24 -9.70 -22.45 8.78
N LYS A 25 -9.87 -22.38 10.11
CA LYS A 25 -11.17 -22.26 10.76
C LYS A 25 -11.69 -20.81 10.70
N VAL A 26 -12.93 -20.66 10.27
CA VAL A 26 -13.60 -19.35 10.14
C VAL A 26 -15.00 -19.45 10.74
N THR A 27 -15.35 -18.47 11.57
CA THR A 27 -16.73 -18.27 12.02
C THR A 27 -17.52 -17.54 10.94
N PHE A 28 -18.62 -18.12 10.47
CA PHE A 28 -19.49 -17.53 9.46
C PHE A 28 -20.85 -17.14 10.02
N GLY A 29 -21.53 -16.26 9.29
CA GLY A 29 -22.87 -15.77 9.60
C GLY A 29 -22.85 -14.50 10.44
N GLU A 30 -23.64 -13.50 10.04
CA GLU A 30 -23.57 -12.15 10.60
C GLU A 30 -23.82 -12.12 12.12
N LYS A 31 -24.80 -12.91 12.59
CA LYS A 31 -25.12 -13.01 14.02
C LYS A 31 -23.95 -13.58 14.82
N ASN A 32 -23.28 -14.61 14.31
CA ASN A 32 -22.18 -15.26 15.01
C ASN A 32 -20.91 -14.40 14.96
N ARG A 33 -20.59 -13.80 13.81
CA ARG A 33 -19.47 -12.87 13.67
C ARG A 33 -19.60 -11.63 14.55
N LYS A 34 -20.82 -11.10 14.75
CA LYS A 34 -21.09 -10.02 15.73
C LYS A 34 -20.90 -10.47 17.18
N LYS A 35 -21.21 -11.73 17.50
CA LYS A 35 -21.08 -12.31 18.85
C LYS A 35 -19.65 -12.74 19.22
N MET A 36 -18.72 -12.76 18.27
CA MET A 36 -17.32 -13.07 18.56
C MET A 36 -16.74 -12.08 19.58
N LYS A 37 -16.40 -12.57 20.76
CA LYS A 37 -15.78 -11.76 21.83
C LYS A 37 -14.35 -11.33 21.46
N ASP A 38 -13.64 -12.17 20.71
CA ASP A 38 -12.30 -11.87 20.22
C ASP A 38 -12.36 -11.13 18.87
N CYS A 39 -12.33 -9.80 18.96
CA CYS A 39 -12.31 -8.92 17.79
C CYS A 39 -11.04 -9.09 16.95
N GLN A 40 -9.90 -9.46 17.56
CA GLN A 40 -8.64 -9.67 16.85
C GLN A 40 -8.71 -10.94 16.01
N LEU A 41 -9.27 -12.02 16.57
CA LEU A 41 -9.53 -13.25 15.83
C LEU A 41 -10.50 -13.01 14.66
N ARG A 42 -11.60 -12.27 14.88
CA ARG A 42 -12.56 -11.93 13.81
C ARG A 42 -11.87 -11.21 12.65
N ARG A 43 -11.06 -10.20 12.98
CA ARG A 43 -10.26 -9.44 12.01
C ARG A 43 -9.25 -10.35 11.30
N LYS A 44 -8.57 -11.23 12.02
CA LYS A 44 -7.58 -12.15 11.44
C LYS A 44 -8.21 -13.16 10.48
N GLN A 45 -9.38 -13.70 10.81
CA GLN A 45 -10.15 -14.57 9.91
C GLN A 45 -10.52 -13.82 8.62
N ASN A 46 -11.00 -12.58 8.74
CA ASN A 46 -11.32 -11.75 7.58
C ASN A 46 -10.09 -11.43 6.72
N GLU A 47 -8.97 -11.06 7.34
CA GLU A 47 -7.70 -10.81 6.65
C GLU A 47 -7.21 -12.05 5.88
N ASN A 48 -7.30 -13.25 6.48
CA ASN A 48 -6.87 -14.49 5.81
C ASN A 48 -7.77 -14.83 4.61
N VAL A 49 -9.09 -14.67 4.75
CA VAL A 49 -10.05 -14.88 3.65
C VAL A 49 -9.79 -13.87 2.52
N SER A 50 -9.65 -12.59 2.85
CA SER A 50 -9.37 -11.52 1.89
C SER A 50 -8.02 -11.72 1.18
N GLN A 51 -6.98 -12.13 1.91
CA GLN A 51 -5.66 -12.46 1.35
C GLN A 51 -5.77 -13.62 0.35
N SER A 52 -6.51 -14.67 0.70
CA SER A 52 -6.73 -15.84 -0.17
C SER A 52 -7.44 -15.44 -1.46
N VAL A 53 -8.51 -14.65 -1.36
CA VAL A 53 -9.26 -14.15 -2.53
C VAL A 53 -8.35 -13.31 -3.44
N VAL A 54 -7.60 -12.35 -2.89
CA VAL A 54 -6.67 -11.54 -3.69
C VAL A 54 -5.59 -12.39 -4.36
N ALA A 55 -5.03 -13.37 -3.65
CA ALA A 55 -4.04 -14.27 -4.22
C ALA A 55 -4.59 -15.08 -5.39
N LEU A 56 -5.79 -15.63 -5.27
CA LEU A 56 -6.46 -16.39 -6.34
C LEU A 56 -6.79 -15.50 -7.54
N LEU A 57 -7.32 -14.29 -7.31
CA LEU A 57 -7.59 -13.32 -8.39
C LEU A 57 -6.34 -13.05 -9.24
N ASN A 58 -5.19 -12.88 -8.58
CA ASN A 58 -3.91 -12.63 -9.23
C ASN A 58 -3.20 -13.89 -9.76
N SER A 59 -3.80 -15.07 -9.63
CA SER A 59 -3.19 -16.36 -10.01
C SER A 59 -4.08 -17.21 -10.92
N GLY A 60 -5.00 -16.58 -11.67
CA GLY A 60 -5.87 -17.28 -12.63
C GLY A 60 -7.16 -17.84 -12.03
N GLY A 61 -7.46 -17.57 -10.76
CA GLY A 61 -8.64 -18.06 -10.06
C GLY A 61 -8.40 -19.33 -9.23
N GLY A 62 -9.48 -19.92 -8.72
CA GLY A 62 -9.48 -21.15 -7.95
C GLY A 62 -10.42 -21.10 -6.74
N VAL A 63 -10.13 -21.86 -5.67
CA VAL A 63 -11.04 -22.03 -4.53
C VAL A 63 -10.38 -21.61 -3.23
N CYS A 64 -11.00 -20.66 -2.52
CA CYS A 64 -10.69 -20.39 -1.12
C CYS A 64 -11.54 -21.31 -0.24
N ARG A 65 -10.90 -22.22 0.50
CA ARG A 65 -11.53 -23.20 1.39
C ARG A 65 -11.38 -22.78 2.85
N ALA A 66 -12.50 -22.68 3.56
CA ALA A 66 -12.54 -22.43 4.99
C ALA A 66 -13.27 -23.57 5.73
N GLU A 67 -12.74 -24.02 6.86
CA GLU A 67 -13.46 -24.91 7.78
C GLU A 67 -14.42 -24.07 8.64
N ILE A 68 -15.70 -24.43 8.64
CA ILE A 68 -16.73 -23.71 9.41
C ILE A 68 -16.52 -24.03 10.90
N GLU A 69 -16.29 -22.98 11.70
CA GLU A 69 -15.97 -23.11 13.12
C GLU A 69 -17.21 -23.19 14.01
N ASN A 70 -18.24 -22.40 13.71
CA ASN A 70 -19.44 -22.31 14.53
C ASN A 70 -20.44 -23.41 14.18
N GLU A 71 -20.92 -24.10 15.21
CA GLU A 71 -21.92 -25.15 15.08
C GLU A 71 -23.26 -24.62 14.53
N ASN A 72 -24.01 -25.50 13.87
CA ASN A 72 -25.34 -25.24 13.32
C ASN A 72 -25.40 -24.11 12.28
N TYR A 73 -24.26 -23.73 11.69
CA TYR A 73 -24.20 -22.77 10.60
C TYR A 73 -24.94 -23.27 9.36
N SER A 74 -25.77 -22.40 8.78
CA SER A 74 -26.39 -22.62 7.47
C SER A 74 -26.25 -21.36 6.62
N TYR A 75 -25.59 -21.47 5.47
CA TYR A 75 -25.36 -20.34 4.56
C TYR A 75 -26.68 -19.66 4.15
N GLU A 76 -27.69 -20.44 3.79
CA GLU A 76 -29.01 -19.95 3.38
C GLU A 76 -29.72 -19.11 4.47
N LYS A 77 -29.44 -19.39 5.75
CA LYS A 77 -30.11 -18.74 6.89
C LYS A 77 -29.28 -17.63 7.52
N ASP A 78 -27.96 -17.82 7.58
CA ASP A 78 -27.05 -17.01 8.38
C ASP A 78 -26.20 -16.06 7.55
N GLY A 79 -26.07 -16.30 6.23
CA GLY A 79 -25.20 -15.56 5.33
C GLY A 79 -23.71 -15.77 5.62
N ILE A 80 -22.85 -14.92 5.05
CA ILE A 80 -21.39 -15.01 5.23
C ILE A 80 -20.97 -14.16 6.44
N GLY A 81 -21.53 -12.96 6.53
CA GLY A 81 -21.23 -11.97 7.54
C GLY A 81 -20.73 -10.68 6.90
N LEU A 82 -21.24 -9.56 7.40
CA LEU A 82 -21.17 -8.27 6.71
C LEU A 82 -19.75 -7.73 6.60
N ASP A 83 -18.86 -8.04 7.56
CA ASP A 83 -17.47 -7.62 7.49
C ASP A 83 -16.67 -8.35 6.39
N LEU A 84 -17.00 -9.61 6.10
CA LEU A 84 -16.44 -10.36 4.97
C LEU A 84 -17.00 -9.83 3.65
N GLU A 85 -18.32 -9.63 3.56
CA GLU A 85 -19.00 -9.07 2.39
C GLU A 85 -18.45 -7.69 2.01
N ASN A 86 -18.28 -6.80 2.99
CA ASN A 86 -17.66 -5.49 2.79
C ASN A 86 -16.22 -5.60 2.30
N SER A 87 -15.47 -6.61 2.77
CA SER A 87 -14.09 -6.82 2.32
C SER A 87 -14.04 -7.30 0.88
N PHE A 88 -14.97 -8.16 0.46
CA PHE A 88 -15.10 -8.56 -0.95
C PHE A 88 -15.48 -7.38 -1.84
N ALA A 89 -16.44 -6.55 -1.43
CA ALA A 89 -16.84 -5.35 -2.17
C ALA A 89 -15.70 -4.33 -2.30
N ASN A 90 -14.75 -4.30 -1.36
CA ASN A 90 -13.55 -3.47 -1.44
C ASN A 90 -12.47 -4.06 -2.36
N ILE A 91 -12.45 -5.38 -2.58
CA ILE A 91 -11.49 -6.04 -3.48
C ILE A 91 -12.00 -5.99 -4.93
N VAL A 92 -13.29 -6.25 -5.15
CA VAL A 92 -13.88 -6.34 -6.49
C VAL A 92 -15.15 -5.48 -6.61
N SER A 93 -15.29 -4.77 -7.73
CA SER A 93 -16.44 -3.87 -7.96
C SER A 93 -17.79 -4.59 -8.08
N PHE A 94 -17.77 -5.87 -8.49
CA PHE A 94 -18.96 -6.71 -8.63
C PHE A 94 -18.69 -8.10 -8.06
N VAL A 95 -19.05 -8.31 -6.79
CA VAL A 95 -18.77 -9.57 -6.06
C VAL A 95 -19.26 -10.80 -6.83
N SER A 96 -20.52 -10.84 -7.25
CA SER A 96 -21.10 -11.98 -7.96
C SER A 96 -20.48 -12.27 -9.34
N LYS A 97 -19.77 -11.30 -9.93
CA LYS A 97 -19.05 -11.51 -11.18
C LYS A 97 -17.79 -12.35 -10.99
N TYR A 98 -17.14 -12.23 -9.83
CA TYR A 98 -15.84 -12.87 -9.56
C TYR A 98 -15.92 -13.96 -8.50
N LEU A 99 -16.89 -13.91 -7.60
CA LEU A 99 -16.98 -14.77 -6.43
C LEU A 99 -18.31 -15.52 -6.42
N ASP A 100 -18.24 -16.85 -6.34
CA ASP A 100 -19.37 -17.72 -6.09
C ASP A 100 -19.17 -18.44 -4.73
N PHE A 101 -20.26 -18.68 -4.00
CA PHE A 101 -20.21 -19.14 -2.62
C PHE A 101 -20.97 -20.46 -2.46
N MET A 102 -20.39 -21.42 -1.75
CA MET A 102 -21.01 -22.72 -1.50
C MET A 102 -20.65 -23.28 -0.13
N GLN A 103 -21.66 -23.75 0.61
CA GLN A 103 -21.45 -24.59 1.78
C GLN A 103 -21.40 -26.05 1.37
N GLN A 104 -20.35 -26.77 1.76
CA GLN A 104 -20.19 -28.20 1.51
C GLN A 104 -19.80 -28.92 2.81
N GLY A 105 -20.79 -29.52 3.46
CA GLY A 105 -20.60 -30.17 4.76
C GLY A 105 -20.03 -29.19 5.80
N LYS A 106 -18.86 -29.51 6.34
CA LYS A 106 -18.14 -28.66 7.32
C LYS A 106 -17.28 -27.55 6.70
N TYR A 107 -17.29 -27.42 5.38
CA TYR A 107 -16.49 -26.42 4.66
C TYR A 107 -17.37 -25.35 4.03
N PHE A 108 -16.84 -24.14 3.99
CA PHE A 108 -17.34 -23.05 3.17
C PHE A 108 -16.34 -22.77 2.06
N LEU A 109 -16.81 -22.75 0.83
CA LEU A 109 -16.01 -22.63 -0.38
C LEU A 109 -16.38 -21.33 -1.08
N ILE A 110 -15.34 -20.57 -1.43
CA ILE A 110 -15.44 -19.35 -2.23
C ILE A 110 -14.70 -19.63 -3.53
N PHE A 111 -15.46 -19.80 -4.61
CA PHE A 111 -14.89 -19.93 -5.96
C PHE A 111 -14.54 -18.55 -6.48
N VAL A 112 -13.32 -18.39 -6.93
CA VAL A 112 -12.73 -17.15 -7.39
C VAL A 112 -12.41 -17.29 -8.86
N LYS A 113 -13.10 -16.52 -9.70
CA LYS A 113 -12.82 -16.46 -11.14
C LYS A 113 -11.54 -15.65 -11.39
N SER A 114 -10.85 -15.94 -12.49
CA SER A 114 -9.66 -15.17 -12.88
C SER A 114 -9.97 -13.68 -12.99
N TRP A 115 -9.04 -12.86 -12.52
CA TRP A 115 -9.07 -11.42 -12.77
C TRP A 115 -8.78 -11.15 -14.25
N SER A 116 -9.54 -10.25 -14.87
CA SER A 116 -9.29 -9.80 -16.24
C SER A 116 -9.34 -8.29 -16.30
N SER A 117 -8.38 -7.68 -17.00
CA SER A 117 -8.27 -6.23 -17.00
C SER A 117 -9.37 -5.54 -17.80
N GLU A 118 -9.98 -6.22 -18.77
CA GLU A 118 -11.05 -5.68 -19.61
C GLU A 118 -12.28 -5.26 -18.79
N THR A 119 -12.47 -5.86 -17.62
CA THR A 119 -13.68 -5.71 -16.83
C THR A 119 -13.53 -4.83 -15.59
N SER A 120 -12.30 -4.61 -15.12
CA SER A 120 -12.02 -3.84 -13.90
C SER A 120 -11.29 -2.52 -14.15
N GLY A 121 -10.65 -2.36 -15.32
CA GLY A 121 -9.71 -1.27 -15.59
C GLY A 121 -8.42 -1.34 -14.75
N LEU A 122 -8.31 -2.34 -13.88
CA LEU A 122 -7.20 -2.58 -12.98
C LEU A 122 -6.49 -3.87 -13.37
N ARG A 123 -5.17 -3.86 -13.31
CA ARG A 123 -4.33 -4.97 -13.76
C ARG A 123 -4.20 -6.08 -12.74
N ILE A 124 -4.21 -5.72 -11.45
CA ILE A 124 -4.07 -6.66 -10.34
C ILE A 124 -5.06 -6.34 -9.22
N ALA A 125 -5.52 -7.37 -8.52
CA ALA A 125 -6.33 -7.24 -7.33
C ALA A 125 -5.45 -6.78 -6.14
N THR A 126 -5.94 -5.81 -5.37
CA THR A 126 -5.20 -5.22 -4.25
C THR A 126 -6.18 -4.90 -3.13
N LEU A 127 -5.91 -5.43 -1.92
CA LEU A 127 -6.72 -5.15 -0.73
C LEU A 127 -6.46 -3.74 -0.18
N SER A 128 -5.20 -3.31 -0.19
CA SER A 128 -4.79 -1.94 0.16
C SER A 128 -3.50 -1.62 -0.58
N SER A 129 -3.45 -0.48 -1.27
CA SER A 129 -2.22 -0.02 -1.91
C SER A 129 -1.16 0.36 -0.88
N ASN A 130 -1.59 0.80 0.32
CA ASN A 130 -0.75 1.47 1.32
C ASN A 130 -0.01 2.72 0.79
N LEU A 131 -0.49 3.28 -0.33
CA LEU A 131 -0.18 4.64 -0.78
C LEU A 131 -1.18 5.58 -0.15
N TYR A 132 -0.69 6.62 0.51
CA TYR A 132 -1.53 7.63 1.12
C TYR A 132 -1.41 8.95 0.38
N LYS A 133 -2.46 9.76 0.46
CA LYS A 133 -2.48 11.17 0.07
C LYS A 133 -3.06 12.02 1.19
N ARG A 134 -2.67 13.28 1.19
CA ARG A 134 -3.46 14.36 1.81
C ARG A 134 -4.67 14.65 0.93
N ASP A 135 -5.84 14.62 1.53
CA ASP A 135 -7.11 14.98 0.92
C ASP A 135 -7.75 16.06 1.81
N ILE A 136 -7.42 17.31 1.49
CA ILE A 136 -7.72 18.50 2.30
C ILE A 136 -7.12 18.32 3.70
N THR A 137 -7.94 18.19 4.75
CA THR A 137 -7.47 18.04 6.13
C THR A 137 -7.21 16.59 6.53
N SER A 138 -7.50 15.62 5.66
CA SER A 138 -7.48 14.21 6.03
C SER A 138 -6.41 13.39 5.31
N VAL A 139 -5.85 12.39 6.00
CA VAL A 139 -5.02 11.37 5.36
C VAL A 139 -5.91 10.24 4.86
N LYS A 140 -5.82 9.93 3.56
CA LYS A 140 -6.59 8.86 2.92
C LYS A 140 -5.66 7.90 2.20
N VAL A 141 -5.90 6.60 2.37
CA VAL A 141 -5.30 5.57 1.52
C VAL A 141 -5.93 5.66 0.13
N MET A 142 -5.10 5.59 -0.90
CA MET A 142 -5.56 5.49 -2.27
C MET A 142 -6.09 4.07 -2.50
N ASN A 143 -7.34 3.94 -2.94
CA ASN A 143 -7.82 2.67 -3.47
C ASN A 143 -7.03 2.28 -4.73
N ALA A 144 -7.18 1.06 -5.24
CA ALA A 144 -6.38 0.57 -6.35
C ALA A 144 -6.49 1.46 -7.61
N THR A 145 -7.69 1.97 -7.92
CA THR A 145 -7.93 2.88 -9.06
C THR A 145 -7.21 4.21 -8.89
N ALA A 146 -7.41 4.89 -7.76
CA ALA A 146 -6.74 6.15 -7.48
C ALA A 146 -5.22 5.99 -7.41
N ALA A 147 -4.73 4.84 -6.94
CA ALA A 147 -3.31 4.53 -6.93
C ALA A 147 -2.77 4.33 -8.36
N LEU A 148 -3.50 3.66 -9.26
CA LEU A 148 -3.12 3.53 -10.66
C LEU A 148 -3.01 4.89 -11.35
N GLU A 149 -4.04 5.73 -11.19
CA GLU A 149 -4.07 7.09 -11.73
C GLU A 149 -2.89 7.90 -11.22
N PHE A 150 -2.65 7.88 -9.90
CA PHE A 150 -1.50 8.55 -9.28
C PHE A 150 -0.16 8.10 -9.89
N LEU A 151 0.06 6.80 -10.06
CA LEU A 151 1.31 6.27 -10.62
C LEU A 151 1.49 6.68 -12.09
N LYS A 152 0.42 6.64 -12.90
CA LYS A 152 0.44 7.09 -14.30
C LYS A 152 0.76 8.57 -14.41
N ASP A 153 0.05 9.39 -13.65
CA ASP A 153 0.25 10.83 -13.65
C ASP A 153 1.69 11.18 -13.21
N ARG A 154 2.25 10.47 -12.22
CA ARG A 154 3.65 10.66 -11.77
C ARG A 154 4.67 10.28 -12.84
N LEU A 155 4.38 9.21 -13.59
CA LEU A 155 5.23 8.74 -14.68
C LEU A 155 5.24 9.71 -15.85
N GLU A 156 4.07 10.24 -16.23
CA GLU A 156 3.90 11.17 -17.35
C GLU A 156 4.46 12.57 -17.06
N THR A 157 4.36 13.04 -15.82
CA THR A 157 4.66 14.44 -15.47
C THR A 157 6.10 14.72 -15.04
N GLY A 158 6.97 13.70 -14.92
CA GLY A 158 8.41 13.80 -14.60
C GLY A 158 8.86 15.15 -14.01
N GLU A 159 8.85 15.26 -12.67
CA GLU A 159 9.03 16.51 -11.91
C GLU A 159 7.99 17.61 -12.26
N GLY A 160 6.73 17.42 -11.88
CA GLY A 160 5.75 18.50 -11.92
C GLY A 160 4.30 18.06 -11.80
N PHE A 161 3.89 17.54 -10.64
CA PHE A 161 2.50 17.15 -10.43
C PHE A 161 1.63 18.37 -10.09
N SER A 162 0.68 18.72 -10.97
CA SER A 162 -0.51 19.50 -10.64
C SER A 162 -1.69 18.53 -10.59
N LEU A 163 -2.28 18.31 -9.41
CA LEU A 163 -3.48 17.47 -9.21
C LEU A 163 -4.75 18.06 -9.83
N ILE A 164 -4.65 19.05 -10.72
CA ILE A 164 -5.79 19.58 -11.45
C ILE A 164 -5.89 18.77 -12.75
N SER A 165 -6.83 17.83 -12.77
CA SER A 165 -7.33 17.21 -13.99
C SER A 165 -7.40 18.25 -15.12
N LYS A 166 -6.77 18.00 -16.27
CA LYS A 166 -6.88 18.87 -17.46
C LYS A 166 -8.31 18.96 -18.04
N SER A 167 -9.34 18.52 -17.31
CA SER A 167 -10.71 18.33 -17.79
C SER A 167 -11.82 18.88 -16.87
N SER A 168 -11.56 19.84 -15.97
CA SER A 168 -12.65 20.55 -15.28
C SER A 168 -12.67 22.06 -15.61
N PRO A 169 -13.80 22.60 -16.09
CA PRO A 169 -13.91 24.02 -16.41
C PRO A 169 -14.18 24.86 -15.15
N LYS A 170 -13.38 25.92 -14.99
CA LYS A 170 -13.70 27.14 -14.23
C LYS A 170 -14.28 26.96 -12.81
N ARG A 171 -13.49 26.38 -11.90
CA ARG A 171 -13.49 26.76 -10.46
C ARG A 171 -12.02 26.78 -10.02
N TYR A 172 -11.68 27.42 -8.90
CA TYR A 172 -10.33 27.44 -8.29
C TYR A 172 -9.37 28.56 -8.72
N HIS A 173 -9.71 29.81 -8.42
CA HIS A 173 -8.70 30.83 -8.11
C HIS A 173 -8.63 31.15 -6.60
N PHE A 174 -9.68 30.85 -5.84
CA PHE A 174 -9.77 31.17 -4.40
C PHE A 174 -9.08 30.13 -3.52
N ASP A 175 -9.33 28.82 -3.73
CA ASP A 175 -8.80 27.73 -2.91
C ASP A 175 -7.26 27.58 -2.99
N VAL A 176 -6.66 27.83 -4.16
CA VAL A 176 -5.20 27.72 -4.36
C VAL A 176 -4.45 28.80 -3.57
N GLN A 177 -5.03 29.99 -3.43
CA GLN A 177 -4.42 31.10 -2.71
C GLN A 177 -4.45 30.88 -1.19
N GLU A 178 -5.56 30.33 -0.67
CA GLU A 178 -5.71 30.03 0.76
C GLU A 178 -4.83 28.86 1.20
N GLU A 179 -4.73 27.78 0.40
CA GLU A 179 -3.81 26.66 0.70
C GLU A 179 -2.32 27.09 0.66
N SER A 180 -1.96 27.92 -0.33
CA SER A 180 -0.62 28.51 -0.41
C SER A 180 -0.33 29.40 0.81
N SER A 181 -1.34 30.11 1.32
CA SER A 181 -1.24 30.92 2.55
C SER A 181 -1.01 30.05 3.78
N MET A 182 -1.74 28.93 3.92
CA MET A 182 -1.57 28.00 5.05
C MET A 182 -0.17 27.38 5.08
N LYS A 183 0.37 26.99 3.92
CA LYS A 183 1.74 26.46 3.83
C LYS A 183 2.79 27.49 4.24
N ALA A 184 2.58 28.77 3.89
CA ALA A 184 3.47 29.87 4.28
C ALA A 184 3.43 30.09 5.80
N LEU A 185 2.25 30.16 6.40
CA LEU A 185 2.08 30.32 7.85
C LEU A 185 2.74 29.16 8.63
N ALA A 186 2.59 27.93 8.14
CA ALA A 186 3.25 26.76 8.74
C ALA A 186 4.78 26.83 8.58
N ALA A 187 5.29 27.32 7.45
CA ALA A 187 6.72 27.53 7.24
C ALA A 187 7.28 28.60 8.19
N ASP A 188 6.57 29.71 8.37
CA ASP A 188 6.94 30.75 9.32
C ASP A 188 6.97 30.20 10.75
N PHE A 189 5.97 29.39 11.13
CA PHE A 189 5.94 28.72 12.43
C PHE A 189 7.12 27.75 12.60
N PHE A 190 7.46 26.96 11.57
CA PHE A 190 8.61 26.04 11.57
C PHE A 190 9.98 26.75 11.72
N ASN A 191 10.06 28.03 11.35
CA ASN A 191 11.28 28.82 11.46
C ASN A 191 11.41 29.55 12.81
N ARG A 192 10.40 29.46 13.68
CA ARG A 192 10.48 30.02 15.03
C ARG A 192 11.52 29.27 15.87
N VAL A 193 12.02 29.95 16.90
CA VAL A 193 12.97 29.39 17.87
C VAL A 193 12.26 28.96 19.15
N GLN A 194 11.28 29.75 19.60
CA GLN A 194 10.55 29.55 20.85
C GLN A 194 9.05 29.78 20.64
N LEU A 195 8.24 29.10 21.44
CA LEU A 195 6.79 29.17 21.46
C LEU A 195 6.29 29.47 22.88
N ARG A 196 5.11 30.08 22.99
CA ARG A 196 4.45 30.28 24.28
C ARG A 196 3.36 29.23 24.48
N TYR A 197 3.28 28.66 25.69
CA TYR A 197 2.22 27.73 26.06
C TYR A 197 0.85 28.42 25.94
N ARG A 198 -0.13 27.74 25.33
CA ARG A 198 -1.47 28.26 24.99
C ARG A 198 -1.49 29.47 24.07
N GLU A 199 -0.38 29.76 23.36
CA GLU A 199 -0.41 30.69 22.25
C GLU A 199 -1.41 30.22 21.20
N LYS A 200 -2.24 31.16 20.71
CA LYS A 200 -3.22 30.85 19.67
C LYS A 200 -2.56 30.71 18.32
N LEU A 201 -2.95 29.65 17.61
CA LEU A 201 -2.49 29.37 16.26
C LEU A 201 -3.17 30.30 15.26
N THR A 202 -2.43 30.70 14.24
CA THR A 202 -2.93 31.56 13.14
C THR A 202 -3.27 30.76 11.88
N PHE A 203 -3.15 29.44 11.93
CA PHE A 203 -3.41 28.51 10.82
C PHE A 203 -4.09 27.26 11.35
N THR A 204 -4.77 26.54 10.45
CA THR A 204 -5.49 25.29 10.75
C THR A 204 -4.88 24.11 10.01
N GLU A 205 -5.41 22.90 10.24
CA GLU A 205 -5.10 21.77 9.36
C GLU A 205 -5.52 22.06 7.91
N SER A 206 -4.75 21.54 6.97
CA SER A 206 -4.94 21.74 5.52
C SER A 206 -4.20 20.65 4.75
N THR A 207 -4.22 20.71 3.42
CA THR A 207 -3.44 19.78 2.57
C THR A 207 -1.94 19.77 2.93
N HIS A 208 -1.41 20.87 3.48
CA HIS A 208 0.00 21.02 3.85
C HIS A 208 0.28 20.96 5.36
N VAL A 209 -0.74 20.87 6.20
CA VAL A 209 -0.59 20.95 7.66
C VAL A 209 -1.42 19.89 8.34
N GLU A 210 -0.77 19.12 9.22
CA GLU A 210 -1.43 18.22 10.17
C GLU A 210 -0.99 18.57 11.60
N MET A 211 -1.92 18.55 12.54
CA MET A 211 -1.69 18.78 13.96
C MET A 211 -2.04 17.54 14.78
N LYS A 212 -1.22 17.22 15.77
CA LYS A 212 -1.48 16.14 16.71
C LYS A 212 -1.21 16.59 18.13
N ASP A 213 -2.21 16.41 18.98
CA ASP A 213 -2.13 16.67 20.41
C ASP A 213 -2.01 15.34 21.16
N TYR A 214 -0.80 15.00 21.58
CA TYR A 214 -0.51 13.74 22.25
C TYR A 214 0.01 13.98 23.66
N SER A 215 -0.53 13.23 24.63
CA SER A 215 0.06 13.15 25.96
C SER A 215 1.38 12.38 25.94
N THR A 216 2.21 12.64 26.94
CA THR A 216 3.60 12.18 27.03
C THR A 216 3.75 10.67 27.16
N GLU A 217 2.88 9.99 27.93
CA GLU A 217 3.05 8.57 28.30
C GLU A 217 3.09 7.59 27.13
N LYS A 218 2.57 7.96 25.96
CA LYS A 218 2.55 7.10 24.75
C LYS A 218 3.05 7.83 23.50
N LEU A 219 3.76 8.94 23.65
CA LEU A 219 4.17 9.78 22.53
C LEU A 219 4.97 8.99 21.48
N LEU A 220 6.05 8.32 21.90
CA LEU A 220 6.90 7.56 20.98
C LEU A 220 6.14 6.45 20.26
N GLN A 221 5.26 5.74 20.96
CA GLN A 221 4.43 4.68 20.38
C GLN A 221 3.43 5.24 19.36
N ARG A 222 2.80 6.39 19.66
CA ARG A 222 1.88 7.06 18.73
C ARG A 222 2.61 7.56 17.49
N ILE A 223 3.79 8.16 17.65
CA ILE A 223 4.64 8.57 16.53
C ILE A 223 4.92 7.37 15.61
N LYS A 224 5.34 6.23 16.15
CA LYS A 224 5.56 4.99 15.38
C LYS A 224 4.33 4.56 14.57
N GLU A 225 3.15 4.69 15.15
CA GLU A 225 1.90 4.22 14.53
C GLU A 225 1.43 5.12 13.39
N ILE A 226 1.57 6.44 13.55
CA ILE A 226 1.04 7.41 12.59
C ILE A 226 2.04 7.79 11.49
N LEU A 227 3.33 7.83 11.80
CA LEU A 227 4.34 8.46 10.96
C LEU A 227 4.41 7.88 9.54
N PRO A 228 4.35 6.54 9.31
CA PRO A 228 4.34 5.99 7.97
C PRO A 228 3.23 6.54 7.06
N GLN A 229 2.04 6.72 7.62
CA GLN A 229 0.87 7.19 6.86
C GLN A 229 1.02 8.66 6.49
N TYR A 230 1.45 9.50 7.43
CA TYR A 230 1.64 10.94 7.19
C TYR A 230 2.81 11.23 6.24
N VAL A 231 3.93 10.51 6.39
CA VAL A 231 5.08 10.68 5.49
C VAL A 231 4.72 10.26 4.07
N SER A 232 4.05 9.11 3.90
CA SER A 232 3.50 8.69 2.61
C SER A 232 2.53 9.74 2.04
N ALA A 233 1.60 10.24 2.86
CA ALA A 233 0.60 11.21 2.44
C ALA A 233 1.21 12.53 1.94
N PHE A 234 2.11 13.14 2.71
CA PHE A 234 2.73 14.41 2.34
C PHE A 234 3.71 14.25 1.16
N ALA A 235 4.50 13.18 1.15
CA ALA A 235 5.46 12.90 0.08
C ALA A 235 4.76 12.70 -1.27
N ASN A 236 3.59 12.04 -1.29
CA ASN A 236 2.85 11.74 -2.52
C ASN A 236 1.97 12.90 -3.02
N THR A 237 1.74 13.96 -2.24
CA THR A 237 0.95 15.13 -2.68
C THR A 237 1.85 16.30 -3.04
N HIS A 238 2.15 17.18 -2.09
CA HIS A 238 2.83 18.47 -2.30
C HIS A 238 3.83 18.83 -1.18
N GLY A 239 4.20 17.85 -0.36
CA GLY A 239 4.89 18.06 0.90
C GLY A 239 4.01 18.79 1.93
N GLY A 240 4.53 18.95 3.13
CA GLY A 240 3.82 19.62 4.21
C GLY A 240 4.51 19.48 5.57
N TYR A 241 3.76 19.77 6.61
CA TYR A 241 4.22 19.84 7.98
C TYR A 241 3.33 18.98 8.88
N LEU A 242 3.95 18.10 9.65
CA LEU A 242 3.33 17.38 10.76
C LEU A 242 3.79 18.02 12.07
N PHE A 243 2.86 18.63 12.80
CA PHE A 243 3.10 19.22 14.11
C PHE A 243 2.59 18.29 15.20
N ILE A 244 3.44 17.99 16.19
CA ILE A 244 3.08 17.19 17.36
C ILE A 244 3.29 18.03 18.61
N GLY A 245 2.21 18.26 19.36
CA GLY A 245 2.13 19.25 20.45
C GLY A 245 1.31 20.49 20.08
N LEU A 246 0.43 20.40 19.08
CA LEU A 246 -0.54 21.44 18.73
C LEU A 246 -1.95 20.88 18.85
N SER A 247 -2.87 21.66 19.42
CA SER A 247 -4.28 21.27 19.55
C SER A 247 -5.12 21.93 18.47
N GLU A 248 -5.67 21.13 17.57
CA GLU A 248 -6.64 21.58 16.58
C GLU A 248 -7.95 22.02 17.25
N GLU A 249 -8.43 21.27 18.24
CA GLU A 249 -9.69 21.58 18.95
C GLU A 249 -9.62 22.93 19.67
N LYS A 250 -8.50 23.22 20.35
CA LYS A 250 -8.32 24.46 21.11
C LYS A 250 -7.65 25.58 20.31
N GLN A 251 -7.18 25.27 19.10
CA GLN A 251 -6.39 26.14 18.24
C GLN A 251 -5.20 26.78 18.99
N GLU A 252 -4.42 25.97 19.70
CA GLU A 252 -3.34 26.48 20.55
C GLU A 252 -2.13 25.54 20.67
N VAL A 253 -1.00 26.10 21.09
CA VAL A 253 0.22 25.35 21.44
C VAL A 253 0.02 24.63 22.77
N THR A 254 0.05 23.30 22.74
CA THR A 254 -0.01 22.46 23.95
C THR A 254 1.37 21.97 24.37
N GLY A 255 2.19 21.56 23.41
CA GLY A 255 3.48 20.93 23.62
C GLY A 255 3.39 19.58 24.33
N PHE A 256 4.54 18.93 24.49
CA PHE A 256 4.70 17.75 25.34
C PHE A 256 5.93 17.89 26.23
N LYS A 257 5.86 17.34 27.45
CA LYS A 257 7.01 17.30 28.36
C LYS A 257 7.98 16.21 27.91
N ALA A 258 9.26 16.54 27.83
CA ALA A 258 10.31 15.59 27.49
C ALA A 258 11.64 16.07 28.09
N GLU A 259 12.52 15.14 28.42
CA GLU A 259 13.92 15.47 28.66
C GLU A 259 14.69 15.50 27.33
N LYS A 260 15.89 16.11 27.33
CA LYS A 260 16.73 16.15 26.13
C LYS A 260 17.02 14.75 25.56
N SER A 261 17.25 13.77 26.43
CA SER A 261 17.47 12.37 26.03
C SER A 261 16.26 11.73 25.35
N ASP A 262 15.05 12.22 25.62
CA ASP A 262 13.83 11.73 24.97
C ASP A 262 13.66 12.34 23.58
N LEU A 263 14.09 13.59 23.38
CA LEU A 263 14.13 14.21 22.05
C LEU A 263 15.03 13.42 21.09
N ASP A 264 16.22 13.04 21.54
CA ASP A 264 17.15 12.22 20.76
C ASP A 264 16.54 10.85 20.38
N LYS A 265 15.78 10.24 21.31
CA LYS A 265 15.06 8.98 21.03
C LYS A 265 13.95 9.18 20.00
N ILE A 266 13.19 10.28 20.10
CA ILE A 266 12.11 10.61 19.17
C ILE A 266 12.68 10.85 17.76
N GLU A 267 13.75 11.64 17.65
CA GLU A 267 14.40 11.93 16.36
C GLU A 267 14.96 10.67 15.71
N LYS A 268 15.67 9.84 16.48
CA LYS A 268 16.19 8.56 15.99
C LYS A 268 15.07 7.62 15.53
N GLU A 269 13.95 7.60 16.24
CA GLU A 269 12.80 6.79 15.84
C GLU A 269 12.16 7.29 14.54
N ILE A 270 12.04 8.60 14.38
CA ILE A 270 11.56 9.22 13.14
C ILE A 270 12.47 8.83 11.97
N GLU A 271 13.79 8.96 12.13
CA GLU A 271 14.77 8.57 11.11
C GLU A 271 14.66 7.08 10.74
N GLN A 272 14.59 6.21 11.75
CA GLN A 272 14.46 4.77 11.54
C GLN A 272 13.14 4.40 10.86
N CYS A 273 12.06 5.12 11.15
CA CYS A 273 10.75 4.87 10.56
C CYS A 273 10.75 5.31 9.09
N ILE A 274 11.19 6.54 8.79
CA ILE A 274 11.21 7.11 7.44
C ILE A 274 12.15 6.32 6.53
N SER A 275 13.34 5.95 7.01
CA SER A 275 14.32 5.18 6.23
C SER A 275 13.87 3.77 5.85
N LYS A 276 12.88 3.21 6.55
CA LYS A 276 12.29 1.89 6.27
C LYS A 276 11.05 1.94 5.39
N LEU A 277 10.55 3.14 5.06
CA LEU A 277 9.37 3.25 4.21
C LEU A 277 9.66 2.72 2.81
N PRO A 278 8.82 1.83 2.28
CA PRO A 278 9.02 1.33 0.93
C PRO A 278 8.77 2.43 -0.10
N VAL A 279 9.59 2.46 -1.15
CA VAL A 279 9.54 3.47 -2.20
C VAL A 279 9.59 2.79 -3.55
N TYR A 280 8.77 3.26 -4.49
CA TYR A 280 8.87 2.86 -5.89
C TYR A 280 9.40 4.03 -6.71
N HIS A 281 10.50 3.80 -7.43
CA HIS A 281 11.15 4.80 -8.26
C HIS A 281 10.91 4.54 -9.75
N PHE A 282 10.43 5.57 -10.42
CA PHE A 282 10.41 5.67 -11.88
C PHE A 282 11.66 6.39 -12.41
N CYS A 283 12.25 7.24 -11.57
CA CYS A 283 13.37 8.10 -11.94
C CYS A 283 14.72 7.39 -11.76
N ILE A 284 15.71 7.87 -12.51
CA ILE A 284 17.09 7.36 -12.47
C ILE A 284 17.80 7.80 -11.17
N GLU A 285 17.48 8.99 -10.66
CA GLU A 285 18.16 9.59 -9.50
C GLU A 285 18.00 8.80 -8.21
N LYS A 286 16.89 8.07 -8.04
CA LYS A 286 16.59 7.22 -6.86
C LYS A 286 16.85 7.92 -5.52
N LYS A 287 16.43 9.19 -5.41
CA LYS A 287 16.60 10.02 -4.20
C LYS A 287 15.86 9.42 -3.00
N LYS A 288 16.42 9.58 -1.80
CA LYS A 288 15.74 9.23 -0.55
C LYS A 288 14.65 10.26 -0.22
N ILE A 289 13.71 9.87 0.64
CA ILE A 289 12.68 10.77 1.16
C ILE A 289 13.36 11.92 1.91
N ASN A 290 13.13 13.16 1.48
CA ASN A 290 13.71 14.33 2.13
C ASN A 290 12.75 14.88 3.20
N TYR A 291 13.30 15.12 4.39
CA TYR A 291 12.55 15.68 5.51
C TYR A 291 13.46 16.49 6.44
N SER A 292 12.85 17.33 7.27
CA SER A 292 13.53 18.01 8.37
C SER A 292 12.74 17.83 9.65
N CYS A 293 13.43 17.51 10.74
CA CYS A 293 12.86 17.40 12.08
C CYS A 293 13.37 18.57 12.94
N LYS A 294 12.48 19.22 13.68
CA LYS A 294 12.84 20.25 14.68
C LYS A 294 12.03 20.06 15.95
N PHE A 295 12.64 20.37 17.08
CA PHE A 295 11.94 20.52 18.35
C PHE A 295 11.94 22.00 18.74
N LEU A 296 10.75 22.58 18.82
CA LEU A 296 10.56 23.97 19.23
C LEU A 296 10.29 24.01 20.73
N GLU A 297 11.04 24.81 21.47
CA GLU A 297 10.88 24.97 22.92
C GLU A 297 9.59 25.73 23.24
N VAL A 298 8.81 25.21 24.20
CA VAL A 298 7.58 25.83 24.67
C VAL A 298 7.79 26.35 26.08
N TYR A 299 7.52 27.65 26.27
CA TYR A 299 7.68 28.33 27.54
C TYR A 299 6.34 28.73 28.14
N ASP A 300 6.23 28.58 29.46
CA ASP A 300 5.13 29.10 30.28
C ASP A 300 5.72 30.06 31.32
N GLU A 301 5.32 31.33 31.26
CA GLU A 301 5.81 32.41 32.13
C GLU A 301 7.35 32.46 32.29
N GLY A 302 8.08 32.19 31.20
CA GLY A 302 9.55 32.21 31.17
C GLY A 302 10.23 30.90 31.59
N SER A 303 9.48 29.89 32.01
CA SER A 303 9.99 28.55 32.30
C SER A 303 9.75 27.59 31.13
N LEU A 304 10.78 26.85 30.72
CA LEU A 304 10.64 25.80 29.71
C LEU A 304 9.68 24.72 30.25
N CYS A 305 8.55 24.52 29.57
CA CYS A 305 7.49 23.62 30.02
C CYS A 305 7.28 22.42 29.09
N GLY A 306 7.82 22.45 27.87
CA GLY A 306 7.74 21.34 26.92
C GLY A 306 8.31 21.67 25.55
N TYR A 307 7.96 20.82 24.57
CA TYR A 307 8.41 20.93 23.20
C TYR A 307 7.26 20.69 22.22
N VAL A 308 7.38 21.27 21.02
CA VAL A 308 6.61 20.87 19.83
C VAL A 308 7.58 20.20 18.86
N CYS A 309 7.26 18.98 18.41
CA CYS A 309 8.01 18.30 17.36
C CYS A 309 7.39 18.68 16.02
N VAL A 310 8.21 19.18 15.09
CA VAL A 310 7.78 19.57 13.75
C VAL A 310 8.54 18.78 12.71
N LEU A 311 7.80 18.09 11.84
CA LEU A 311 8.32 17.38 10.69
C LEU A 311 7.93 18.09 9.40
N LYS A 312 8.89 18.67 8.70
CA LYS A 312 8.72 19.14 7.32
C LYS A 312 9.03 17.98 6.38
N ILE A 313 8.05 17.54 5.61
CA ILE A 313 8.20 16.47 4.61
C ILE A 313 8.13 17.11 3.24
N GLU A 314 9.13 16.86 2.40
CA GLU A 314 9.16 17.43 1.05
C GLU A 314 8.40 16.56 0.06
N LEU A 315 7.98 17.17 -1.05
CA LEU A 315 7.39 16.45 -2.17
C LEU A 315 8.40 15.42 -2.69
N PHE A 316 7.94 14.19 -2.85
CA PHE A 316 8.76 13.13 -3.40
C PHE A 316 8.56 13.01 -4.92
N CYS A 317 9.64 12.65 -5.62
CA CYS A 317 9.65 12.57 -7.08
C CYS A 317 8.79 11.42 -7.64
N CYS A 318 8.69 10.31 -6.91
CA CYS A 318 7.96 9.11 -7.33
C CYS A 318 6.86 8.73 -6.34
N ALA A 319 6.88 7.51 -5.78
CA ALA A 319 5.84 7.02 -4.87
C ALA A 319 6.42 6.51 -3.55
N VAL A 320 5.90 7.01 -2.43
CA VAL A 320 6.25 6.58 -1.07
C VAL A 320 5.09 5.81 -0.45
N PHE A 321 5.34 4.58 -0.01
CA PHE A 321 4.35 3.73 0.64
C PHE A 321 4.50 3.81 2.15
N ALA A 322 3.40 3.70 2.89
CA ALA A 322 3.45 3.55 4.34
C ALA A 322 3.95 2.14 4.74
N LYS A 323 3.62 1.13 3.93
CA LYS A 323 3.97 -0.30 4.07
C LYS A 323 3.91 -0.97 2.69
N LYS A 324 4.44 -2.19 2.55
CA LYS A 324 4.27 -2.99 1.31
C LYS A 324 2.78 -3.09 0.94
N PRO A 325 2.40 -3.05 -0.34
CA PRO A 325 1.01 -3.18 -0.75
C PRO A 325 0.42 -4.51 -0.28
N ASN A 326 -0.82 -4.48 0.19
CA ASN A 326 -1.57 -5.67 0.57
C ASN A 326 -2.13 -6.31 -0.70
N SER A 327 -1.25 -6.94 -1.48
CA SER A 327 -1.57 -7.69 -2.68
C SER A 327 -0.69 -8.94 -2.72
N TRP A 328 -1.27 -10.05 -3.15
CA TRP A 328 -0.66 -11.37 -3.08
C TRP A 328 -0.84 -12.12 -4.39
N HIS A 329 0.03 -13.08 -4.65
CA HIS A 329 -0.10 -14.08 -5.71
C HIS A 329 0.27 -15.46 -5.17
N VAL A 330 0.09 -16.49 -5.98
CA VAL A 330 0.60 -17.84 -5.71
C VAL A 330 1.77 -18.13 -6.63
N LYS A 331 2.92 -18.42 -6.04
CA LYS A 331 4.16 -18.79 -6.74
C LYS A 331 4.81 -19.93 -5.97
N ASP A 332 5.30 -20.93 -6.70
CA ASP A 332 5.97 -22.11 -6.12
C ASP A 332 5.17 -22.77 -4.98
N ASN A 333 3.85 -22.89 -5.17
CA ASN A 333 2.90 -23.42 -4.18
C ASN A 333 2.89 -22.67 -2.83
N GLN A 334 3.23 -21.38 -2.84
CA GLN A 334 3.17 -20.51 -1.68
C GLN A 334 2.40 -19.22 -1.99
N VAL A 335 1.64 -18.75 -1.00
CA VAL A 335 1.00 -17.43 -1.07
C VAL A 335 2.04 -16.38 -0.70
N MET A 336 2.46 -15.59 -1.69
CA MET A 336 3.52 -14.60 -1.56
C MET A 336 2.92 -13.20 -1.68
N GLN A 337 3.38 -12.28 -0.82
CA GLN A 337 3.01 -10.87 -0.93
C GLN A 337 3.88 -10.22 -2.01
N LEU A 338 3.24 -9.47 -2.91
CA LEU A 338 3.96 -8.70 -3.93
C LEU A 338 4.92 -7.70 -3.27
N THR A 339 6.11 -7.57 -3.83
CA THR A 339 6.99 -6.45 -3.48
C THR A 339 6.43 -5.14 -4.05
N VAL A 340 7.01 -4.03 -3.63
CA VAL A 340 6.61 -2.71 -4.12
C VAL A 340 6.95 -2.55 -5.61
N GLU A 341 8.09 -3.11 -6.01
CA GLU A 341 8.56 -3.14 -7.40
C GLU A 341 7.64 -3.99 -8.26
N GLU A 342 7.36 -5.23 -7.85
CA GLU A 342 6.46 -6.14 -8.59
C GLU A 342 5.07 -5.51 -8.74
N TRP A 343 4.51 -5.00 -7.64
CA TRP A 343 3.19 -4.37 -7.64
C TRP A 343 3.16 -3.12 -8.52
N GLY A 344 4.18 -2.26 -8.44
CA GLY A 344 4.26 -1.04 -9.23
C GLY A 344 4.38 -1.29 -10.73
N GLN A 345 5.15 -2.32 -11.13
CA GLN A 345 5.26 -2.75 -12.53
C GLN A 345 3.93 -3.32 -13.04
N LEU A 346 3.35 -4.27 -12.30
CA LEU A 346 2.08 -4.92 -12.65
C LEU A 346 0.93 -3.92 -12.79
N MET A 347 0.88 -2.90 -11.92
CA MET A 347 -0.14 -1.86 -11.99
C MET A 347 -0.04 -1.04 -13.29
N LEU A 348 1.17 -0.74 -13.74
CA LEU A 348 1.42 0.12 -14.90
C LEU A 348 1.50 -0.64 -16.23
N ASP A 349 1.70 -1.96 -16.19
CA ASP A 349 1.79 -2.80 -17.38
C ASP A 349 0.47 -2.79 -18.19
N PRO A 350 0.50 -2.47 -19.49
CA PRO A 350 -0.68 -2.59 -20.35
C PRO A 350 -1.19 -4.04 -20.50
N GLU A 351 -0.33 -5.06 -20.35
CA GLU A 351 -0.66 -6.48 -20.44
C GLU A 351 0.02 -7.28 -19.31
N PRO A 352 -0.50 -7.22 -18.06
CA PRO A 352 0.13 -7.85 -16.91
C PRO A 352 0.23 -9.37 -17.09
N ASN A 353 1.43 -9.88 -17.33
CA ASN A 353 1.70 -11.31 -17.36
C ASN A 353 2.64 -11.67 -16.21
N PHE A 354 2.07 -12.24 -15.14
CA PHE A 354 2.81 -12.65 -13.96
C PHE A 354 3.99 -13.59 -14.30
N SER A 355 3.78 -14.58 -15.18
CA SER A 355 4.83 -15.53 -15.57
C SER A 355 6.00 -14.81 -16.25
N ARG A 356 5.71 -13.92 -17.20
CA ARG A 356 6.73 -13.16 -17.93
C ARG A 356 7.50 -12.20 -17.02
N LEU A 357 6.81 -11.48 -16.14
CA LEU A 357 7.44 -10.52 -15.23
C LEU A 357 8.40 -11.22 -14.25
N PHE A 358 8.01 -12.37 -13.69
CA PHE A 358 8.91 -13.11 -12.81
C PHE A 358 10.12 -13.70 -13.53
N GLU A 359 9.98 -14.11 -14.79
CA GLU A 359 11.11 -14.52 -15.64
C GLU A 359 12.05 -13.35 -15.93
N GLU A 360 11.53 -12.20 -16.35
CA GLU A 360 12.31 -10.99 -16.63
C GLU A 360 13.04 -10.46 -15.39
N MET A 361 12.39 -10.47 -14.22
CA MET A 361 13.01 -10.06 -12.96
C MET A 361 14.09 -11.03 -12.49
N ASN A 362 13.86 -12.34 -12.60
CA ASN A 362 14.88 -13.34 -12.29
C ASN A 362 16.11 -13.18 -13.20
N LEU A 363 15.90 -12.84 -14.48
CA LEU A 363 16.97 -12.52 -15.40
C LEU A 363 17.72 -11.24 -14.97
N GLN A 364 17.03 -10.15 -14.67
CA GLN A 364 17.67 -8.92 -14.18
C GLN A 364 18.45 -9.12 -12.87
N GLN A 365 17.92 -9.92 -11.94
CA GLN A 365 18.58 -10.23 -10.68
C GLN A 365 19.81 -11.15 -10.88
N SER A 366 19.75 -12.06 -11.85
CA SER A 366 20.91 -12.89 -12.25
C SER A 366 22.02 -12.05 -12.89
N MET A 367 21.67 -11.02 -13.67
CA MET A 367 22.60 -10.09 -14.32
C MET A 367 23.26 -9.10 -13.34
N LEU A 368 22.63 -8.87 -12.17
CA LEU A 368 23.14 -8.03 -11.08
C LEU A 368 24.00 -8.81 -10.06
N SER A 369 24.18 -10.12 -10.26
CA SER A 369 25.17 -10.89 -9.48
C SER A 369 26.59 -10.54 -9.95
N PRO A 370 27.58 -10.34 -9.05
CA PRO A 370 28.91 -9.95 -9.47
C PRO A 370 29.58 -11.13 -10.18
N ILE A 371 29.63 -11.07 -11.51
CA ILE A 371 30.48 -11.95 -12.31
C ILE A 371 31.94 -11.58 -11.96
N PRO A 372 32.79 -12.54 -11.54
CA PRO A 372 34.21 -12.29 -11.35
C PRO A 372 34.81 -11.76 -12.65
N LEU A 373 35.36 -10.55 -12.60
CA LEU A 373 36.10 -9.94 -13.71
C LEU A 373 37.34 -10.78 -14.03
N ASP A 374 37.24 -11.61 -15.06
CA ASP A 374 38.35 -11.95 -15.95
C ASP A 374 37.83 -12.71 -17.19
N TRP A 375 37.64 -12.01 -18.31
CA TRP A 375 38.12 -12.34 -19.68
C TRP A 375 37.52 -11.36 -20.71
N PRO A 376 38.21 -11.00 -21.82
CA PRO A 376 38.03 -9.72 -22.49
C PRO A 376 37.00 -9.72 -23.63
N LEU A 377 36.46 -8.51 -23.83
CA LEU A 377 35.66 -8.02 -24.94
C LEU A 377 36.15 -8.51 -26.31
N TYR A 378 35.30 -9.26 -27.02
CA TYR A 378 35.36 -9.37 -28.47
C TYR A 378 33.97 -9.18 -29.12
N LYS A 379 33.86 -8.01 -29.77
CA LYS A 379 33.17 -7.71 -31.04
C LYS A 379 31.77 -8.30 -31.27
N TYR A 380 30.74 -7.49 -31.05
CA TYR A 380 29.55 -7.51 -31.89
C TYR A 380 29.87 -6.83 -33.24
N LYS A 381 29.98 -7.63 -34.29
CA LYS A 381 29.77 -7.17 -35.68
C LYS A 381 28.88 -8.18 -36.40
N ASN A 382 27.76 -7.67 -36.89
CA ASN A 382 26.94 -8.15 -38.00
C ASN A 382 26.34 -9.56 -37.92
N LEU A 383 25.01 -9.62 -37.78
CA LEU A 383 24.20 -10.59 -38.52
C LEU A 383 22.82 -9.97 -38.82
N GLU A 384 22.79 -9.17 -39.88
CA GLU A 384 21.63 -9.13 -40.77
C GLU A 384 21.98 -9.95 -42.02
N SER A 385 20.95 -10.60 -42.56
CA SER A 385 20.88 -11.33 -43.84
C SER A 385 21.52 -12.72 -43.92
N GLN A 386 20.66 -13.75 -43.88
CA GLN A 386 20.57 -14.76 -44.95
C GLN A 386 19.28 -15.59 -44.79
N GLU A 387 18.22 -15.17 -45.49
CA GLU A 387 17.28 -16.12 -46.08
C GLU A 387 18.00 -16.83 -47.24
N GLN A 388 18.00 -18.17 -47.26
CA GLN A 388 17.55 -18.98 -48.41
C GLN A 388 17.87 -20.47 -48.24
N ARG A 389 16.84 -21.27 -48.61
CA ARG A 389 16.87 -22.65 -49.12
C ARG A 389 17.16 -23.78 -48.12
N TYR A 390 16.08 -24.45 -47.70
CA TYR A 390 16.01 -25.90 -47.85
C TYR A 390 14.69 -26.32 -48.50
N HIS A 391 14.86 -27.08 -49.59
CA HIS A 391 13.83 -27.63 -50.45
C HIS A 391 13.00 -28.70 -49.74
N LEU A 392 11.68 -28.61 -49.93
CA LEU A 392 10.74 -29.73 -49.88
C LEU A 392 11.13 -30.78 -50.92
N THR A 393 11.23 -32.04 -50.53
CA THR A 393 11.17 -33.18 -51.47
C THR A 393 10.01 -34.06 -51.07
N ALA A 394 8.98 -34.09 -51.92
CA ALA A 394 7.80 -34.93 -51.80
C ALA A 394 8.00 -36.25 -52.55
N CYS A 395 7.37 -37.30 -52.00
CA CYS A 395 6.92 -38.56 -52.60
C CYS A 395 7.27 -38.88 -54.07
N GLY A 396 7.87 -40.05 -54.26
CA GLY A 396 7.89 -40.80 -55.51
C GLY A 396 7.75 -42.30 -55.24
N ILE A 397 6.56 -42.82 -55.55
CA ILE A 397 6.15 -44.23 -55.58
C ILE A 397 6.95 -44.98 -56.65
N LEU A 398 7.28 -46.26 -56.44
CA LEU A 398 7.43 -47.27 -57.50
C LEU A 398 7.27 -48.70 -56.93
N VAL A 399 6.29 -49.42 -57.47
CA VAL A 399 6.07 -50.88 -57.51
C VAL A 399 6.05 -51.20 -59.02
N PRO A 400 6.48 -52.37 -59.53
CA PRO A 400 6.73 -53.66 -58.88
C PRO A 400 8.19 -54.10 -58.78
#